data_AF-A0A6L3Z7L3-F1
#
_entry.id   AF-A0A6L3Z7L3-F1
#
_cell.length_a   1.000
_cell.length_b   1.000
_cell.length_c   1.000
_cell.angle_alpha   90.00
_cell.angle_beta   90.00
_cell.angle_gamma   90.00
#
_symmetry.space_group_name_H-M   'P 1'
#
loop_
_entity.id
_entity.type
_entity.pdbx_description
1 polymer ?
#
loop_
_entity_poly.entity_id
_entity_poly.type
_entity_poly.pdbx_seq_one_letter_code
_entity_poly.pdbx_strand_id
1 'polypeptide(L)'
;MEADLKHARTLFFARQKQNQLTAMQRIALQIIAGIDLDEVLTVPQEEKERTKRRLTRLMERERLKGMCGHWSYDLNRHIALKQAFDRIG
;
A
#
# COMPACT_ATOMS: atom_id res chain seq x y z
N MET A 1 29.31 -16.21 -17.79
CA MET A 1 28.88 -17.20 -16.78
C MET A 1 28.94 -16.65 -15.35
N GLU A 2 30.10 -16.28 -14.79
CA GLU A 2 30.16 -15.67 -13.43
C GLU A 2 29.50 -14.28 -13.35
N ALA A 3 29.65 -13.45 -14.39
CA ALA A 3 29.01 -12.13 -14.45
C ALA A 3 27.48 -12.24 -14.51
N ASP A 4 26.96 -13.22 -15.24
CA ASP A 4 25.51 -13.47 -15.38
C ASP A 4 24.89 -13.93 -14.06
N LEU A 5 25.60 -14.77 -13.31
CA LEU A 5 25.17 -15.23 -11.98
C LEU A 5 25.16 -14.10 -10.95
N LYS A 6 26.16 -13.20 -10.99
CA LYS A 6 26.16 -11.99 -10.14
C LYS A 6 25.01 -11.05 -10.48
N HIS A 7 24.68 -10.91 -11.76
CA HIS A 7 23.56 -10.09 -12.22
C HIS A 7 22.21 -10.67 -11.78
N ALA A 8 21.99 -11.98 -12.01
CA ALA A 8 20.79 -12.69 -11.58
C ALA A 8 20.57 -12.63 -10.06
N ARG A 9 21.65 -12.79 -9.27
CA ARG A 9 21.60 -12.64 -7.81
C ARG A 9 21.16 -11.25 -7.38
N THR A 10 21.69 -10.22 -8.03
CA THR A 10 21.36 -8.82 -7.71
C THR A 10 19.90 -8.53 -8.02
N LEU A 11 19.40 -8.99 -9.17
CA LEU A 11 17.99 -8.90 -9.54
C LEU A 11 17.08 -9.64 -8.55
N PHE A 12 17.48 -10.82 -8.09
CA PHE A 12 16.72 -11.60 -7.12
C PHE A 12 16.58 -10.86 -5.79
N PHE A 13 17.67 -10.33 -5.24
CA PHE A 13 17.63 -9.57 -3.98
C PHE A 13 16.87 -8.26 -4.12
N ALA A 14 16.98 -7.57 -5.26
CA ALA A 14 16.16 -6.39 -5.55
C ALA A 14 14.66 -6.75 -5.55
N ARG A 15 14.28 -7.86 -6.21
CA ARG A 15 12.90 -8.38 -6.19
C ARG A 15 12.44 -8.79 -4.80
N GLN A 16 13.28 -9.46 -4.02
CA GLN A 16 12.94 -9.89 -2.66
C GLN A 16 12.72 -8.68 -1.74
N LYS A 17 13.57 -7.65 -1.84
CA LYS A 17 13.41 -6.39 -1.10
C LYS A 17 12.13 -5.67 -1.53
N GLN A 18 11.84 -5.61 -2.83
CA GLN A 18 10.58 -5.08 -3.35
C GLN A 18 9.37 -5.84 -2.78
N ASN A 19 9.42 -7.17 -2.74
CA ASN A 19 8.36 -8.02 -2.23
C ASN A 19 8.16 -7.85 -0.71
N GLN A 20 9.24 -7.74 0.06
CA GLN A 20 9.17 -7.47 1.50
C GLN A 20 8.57 -6.10 1.80
N LEU A 21 9.00 -5.05 1.07
CA LEU A 21 8.40 -3.72 1.19
C LEU A 21 6.91 -3.75 0.83
N THR A 22 6.55 -4.46 -0.24
CA THR A 22 5.15 -4.63 -0.65
C THR A 22 4.32 -5.38 0.41
N ALA A 23 4.88 -6.42 1.03
CA ALA A 23 4.21 -7.19 2.08
C ALA A 23 4.02 -6.38 3.38
N MET A 24 5.03 -5.59 3.78
CA MET A 24 4.93 -4.70 4.94
C MET A 24 3.91 -3.58 4.71
N GLN A 25 3.87 -3.01 3.50
CA GLN A 25 2.89 -2.00 3.12
C GLN A 25 1.45 -2.55 3.14
N ARG A 26 1.25 -3.81 2.72
CA ARG A 26 -0.03 -4.52 2.80
C ARG A 26 -0.51 -4.71 4.24
N ILE A 27 0.37 -5.14 5.14
CA ILE A 27 0.02 -5.32 6.57
C ILE A 27 -0.23 -3.96 7.24
N ALA A 28 0.57 -2.94 6.92
CA ALA A 28 0.37 -1.60 7.44
C ALA A 28 -1.00 -1.04 7.05
N LEU A 29 -1.43 -1.24 5.80
CA LEU A 29 -2.77 -0.89 5.36
C LEU A 29 -3.87 -1.63 6.14
N GLN A 30 -3.73 -2.94 6.33
CA GLN A 30 -4.67 -3.74 7.12
C GLN A 30 -4.83 -3.18 8.53
N ILE A 31 -3.71 -2.83 9.17
CA ILE A 31 -3.69 -2.29 10.54
C ILE A 31 -4.26 -0.86 10.60
N ILE A 32 -3.95 -0.02 9.61
CA ILE A 32 -4.32 1.41 9.61
C ILE A 32 -5.77 1.63 9.20
N ALA A 33 -6.27 0.87 8.23
CA ALA A 33 -7.58 1.10 7.63
C ALA A 33 -8.61 0.01 7.98
N GLY A 34 -8.16 -1.14 8.52
CA GLY A 34 -9.01 -2.32 8.75
C GLY A 34 -9.56 -2.87 7.43
N ILE A 35 -8.72 -2.92 6.39
CA ILE A 35 -9.09 -3.34 5.02
C ILE A 35 -8.16 -4.47 4.61
N ASP A 36 -8.70 -5.68 4.54
CA ASP A 36 -7.92 -6.84 4.10
C ASP A 36 -7.83 -6.80 2.58
N LEU A 37 -6.64 -6.49 2.08
CA LEU A 37 -6.44 -6.34 0.65
C LEU A 37 -6.66 -7.67 -0.09
N ASP A 38 -6.32 -8.80 0.51
CA ASP A 38 -6.48 -10.09 -0.14
C ASP A 38 -7.97 -10.47 -0.21
N GLU A 39 -8.76 -10.12 0.81
CA GLU A 39 -10.23 -10.23 0.75
C GLU A 39 -10.82 -9.30 -0.33
N VAL A 40 -10.43 -8.02 -0.34
CA VAL A 40 -10.93 -7.02 -1.31
C VAL A 40 -10.59 -7.38 -2.75
N LEU A 41 -9.49 -8.08 -3.00
CA LEU A 41 -9.14 -8.51 -4.35
C LEU A 41 -10.05 -9.64 -4.85
N THR A 42 -10.63 -10.43 -3.95
CA THR A 42 -11.51 -11.56 -4.28
C THR A 42 -12.99 -11.20 -4.43
N VAL A 43 -13.44 -10.08 -3.86
CA VAL A 43 -14.85 -9.64 -3.92
C VAL A 43 -15.26 -9.04 -5.27
N PRO A 44 -16.57 -8.96 -5.57
CA PRO A 44 -17.10 -8.34 -6.79
C PRO A 44 -16.71 -6.86 -6.95
N GLN A 45 -16.80 -6.35 -8.18
CA GLN A 45 -16.38 -4.99 -8.52
C GLN A 45 -17.10 -3.90 -7.71
N GLU A 46 -18.37 -4.10 -7.35
CA GLU A 46 -19.13 -3.14 -6.54
C GLU A 46 -18.52 -2.93 -5.15
N GLU A 47 -18.05 -4.00 -4.52
CA GLU A 47 -17.40 -3.93 -3.21
C GLU A 47 -15.99 -3.33 -3.31
N LYS A 48 -15.29 -3.57 -4.42
CA LYS A 48 -14.03 -2.90 -4.73
C LYS A 48 -14.23 -1.39 -4.83
N GLU A 49 -15.26 -0.94 -5.55
CA GLU A 49 -15.59 0.49 -5.67
C GLU A 49 -16.00 1.12 -4.33
N ARG A 50 -16.74 0.39 -3.49
CA ARG A 50 -17.04 0.84 -2.12
C ARG A 50 -15.78 1.02 -1.29
N THR A 51 -14.84 0.10 -1.41
CA THR A 51 -13.55 0.14 -0.72
C THR A 51 -12.68 1.31 -1.23
N LYS A 52 -12.62 1.53 -2.55
CA LYS A 52 -11.94 2.69 -3.14
C LYS A 52 -12.48 4.01 -2.58
N ARG A 53 -13.80 4.19 -2.55
CA ARG A 53 -14.44 5.39 -1.98
C ARG A 53 -14.06 5.60 -0.51
N ARG A 54 -13.99 4.52 0.27
CA ARG A 54 -13.54 4.57 1.67
C ARG A 54 -12.07 5.00 1.77
N LEU A 55 -11.18 4.43 0.95
CA LEU A 55 -9.77 4.81 0.90
C LEU A 55 -9.57 6.28 0.50
N THR A 56 -10.30 6.78 -0.51
CA THR A 56 -10.25 8.19 -0.91
C THR A 56 -10.58 9.12 0.26
N ARG A 57 -11.62 8.81 1.04
CA ARG A 57 -11.99 9.61 2.23
C ARG A 57 -10.91 9.58 3.31
N LEU A 58 -10.28 8.43 3.52
CA LEU A 58 -9.19 8.30 4.49
C LEU A 58 -7.95 9.09 4.05
N MET A 59 -7.58 9.03 2.77
CA MET A 59 -6.48 9.81 2.21
C MET A 59 -6.71 11.31 2.35
N GLU A 60 -7.92 11.78 2.04
CA GLU A 60 -8.27 13.20 2.16
C GLU A 60 -8.25 13.67 3.61
N ARG A 61 -8.81 12.87 4.53
CA ARG A 61 -8.73 13.17 5.97
C ARG A 61 -7.27 13.27 6.43
N GLU A 62 -6.40 12.41 5.92
CA GLU A 62 -4.97 12.44 6.25
C GLU A 62 -4.27 13.67 5.69
N ARG A 63 -4.61 14.04 4.45
CA ARG A 63 -4.11 15.26 3.79
C ARG A 63 -4.50 16.51 4.56
N LEU A 64 -5.75 16.59 5.01
CA LEU A 64 -6.26 17.71 5.82
C LEU A 64 -5.51 17.83 7.16
N LYS A 65 -5.23 16.71 7.84
CA LYS A 65 -4.39 16.73 9.06
C LYS A 65 -3.02 17.33 8.78
N GLY A 66 -2.37 16.93 7.69
CA GLY A 66 -1.08 17.47 7.28
C GLY A 66 -1.13 18.96 6.99
N MET A 67 -2.16 19.43 6.26
CA MET A 67 -2.36 20.85 5.98
C MET A 67 -2.62 21.69 7.24
N CYS A 68 -3.35 21.14 8.22
CA CYS A 68 -3.64 21.81 9.48
C CYS A 68 -2.51 21.70 10.52
N GLY A 69 -1.38 21.04 10.20
CA GLY A 69 -0.30 20.79 11.16
C GLY A 69 -0.73 19.93 12.35
N HIS A 70 -1.75 19.08 12.17
CA HIS A 70 -2.29 18.26 13.25
C HIS A 70 -1.26 17.21 13.68
N TRP A 71 -1.02 17.08 14.99
CA TRP A 71 -0.01 16.18 15.57
C TRP A 71 -0.15 14.71 15.15
N SER A 72 -1.38 14.28 14.83
CA SER A 72 -1.65 12.92 14.36
C SER A 72 -1.48 12.73 12.85
N TYR A 73 -0.97 13.72 12.12
CA TYR A 73 -0.60 13.53 10.71
C TYR A 73 0.56 12.54 10.59
N ASP A 74 0.45 11.62 9.63
CA ASP A 74 1.52 10.67 9.32
C ASP A 74 1.64 10.45 7.81
N LEU A 75 2.81 10.78 7.27
CA LEU A 75 3.13 10.61 5.86
C LEU A 75 3.12 9.13 5.44
N ASN A 76 3.62 8.23 6.29
CA ASN A 76 3.63 6.79 6.00
C ASN A 76 2.21 6.24 5.93
N ARG A 77 1.31 6.76 6.76
CA ARG A 77 -0.12 6.43 6.71
C ARG A 77 -0.75 6.85 5.38
N HIS A 78 -0.44 8.05 4.90
CA HIS A 78 -0.92 8.52 3.60
C HIS A 78 -0.37 7.67 2.44
N ILE A 79 0.93 7.34 2.46
CA ILE A 79 1.58 6.48 1.46
C ILE A 79 0.92 5.09 1.44
N ALA A 80 0.68 4.49 2.61
CA ALA A 80 0.03 3.19 2.71
C ALA A 80 -1.39 3.20 2.12
N LEU A 81 -2.19 4.24 2.42
CA LEU A 81 -3.54 4.40 1.87
C LEU A 81 -3.54 4.58 0.34
N LYS A 82 -2.54 5.28 -0.21
CA LYS A 82 -2.39 5.44 -1.66
C LYS A 82 -2.00 4.12 -2.33
N GLN A 83 -1.02 3.41 -1.77
CA GLN A 83 -0.59 2.12 -2.30
C GLN A 83 -1.71 1.07 -2.30
N ALA A 84 -2.57 1.12 -1.29
CA ALA A 84 -3.79 0.31 -1.24
C ALA A 84 -4.73 0.60 -2.39
N PHE A 85 -5.02 1.88 -2.60
CA PHE A 85 -5.92 2.35 -3.64
C PHE A 85 -5.42 1.93 -5.02
N ASP A 86 -4.13 2.17 -5.29
CA ASP A 86 -3.47 1.82 -6.56
C ASP A 86 -3.50 0.30 -6.83
N ARG A 87 -3.57 -0.52 -5.78
CA ARG A 87 -3.56 -1.99 -5.89
C ARG A 87 -4.94 -2.61 -6.08
N ILE A 88 -6.01 -1.91 -5.71
CA ILE A 88 -7.39 -2.36 -5.97
C ILE A 88 -7.74 -2.18 -7.45
N GLY A 89 -7.07 -1.24 -8.15
CA GLY A 89 -7.14 -1.04 -9.60
C GLY A 89 -8.28 -0.14 -10.01
#